data_AF-A0A7Z9Q622-F1
#
_entry.id   AF-A0A7Z9Q622-F1
#
_cell.length_a   1.000
_cell.length_b   1.000
_cell.length_c   1.000
_cell.angle_alpha   90.00
_cell.angle_beta   90.00
_cell.angle_gamma   90.00
#
_symmetry.space_group_name_H-M   'P 1'
#
loop_
_entity.id
_entity.type
_entity.pdbx_description
1 polymer ?
#
loop_
_entity_poly.entity_id
_entity_poly.type
_entity_poly.pdbx_seq_one_letter_code
_entity_poly.pdbx_strand_id
1 'polypeptide(L)'
;MKGLFLVALLLPAGLWAQDHKLFWDGSDWQRISEKTSGSLEYTFLLKSAYLNGLQDGRLYDYYKLWPADSVLVTEHLKPELEDYLSTAELVRVLDNFYKEPLNRYIPIASAILIVNMTAQGQSASVVDEYTRRSKDWINSLMLELQNQDQYKMMWEKQQSKKKG
;
A
#
# COMPACT_ATOMS: atom_id res chain seq x y z
N MET A 1 -7.45 28.25 28.52
CA MET A 1 -6.37 28.65 27.59
C MET A 1 -5.19 27.68 27.50
N LYS A 2 -5.07 26.62 28.32
CA LYS A 2 -3.96 25.64 28.23
C LYS A 2 -4.20 24.49 27.23
N GLY A 3 -5.45 24.13 26.95
CA GLY A 3 -5.79 23.04 26.02
C GLY A 3 -5.60 23.39 24.53
N LEU A 4 -5.79 24.66 24.14
CA LEU A 4 -5.58 25.11 22.75
C LEU A 4 -4.11 25.08 22.31
N PHE A 5 -3.18 25.30 23.24
CA PHE A 5 -1.74 25.26 22.95
C PHE A 5 -1.24 23.85 22.64
N LEU A 6 -1.82 22.81 23.27
CA LEU A 6 -1.46 21.41 23.01
C LEU A 6 -1.91 20.93 21.63
N VAL A 7 -3.09 21.38 21.17
CA VAL A 7 -3.61 21.07 19.82
C VAL A 7 -2.78 21.79 18.75
N ALA A 8 -2.38 23.04 19.00
CA ALA A 8 -1.53 23.80 18.09
C ALA A 8 -0.11 23.23 17.94
N LEU A 9 0.42 22.55 18.96
CA LEU A 9 1.76 21.95 18.95
C LEU A 9 1.82 20.58 18.25
N LEU A 10 0.69 19.88 18.12
CA LEU A 10 0.59 18.58 17.45
C LEU A 10 0.36 18.70 15.92
N LEU A 11 -0.16 19.84 15.46
CA LEU A 11 -0.42 20.12 14.05
C LEU A 11 0.83 20.17 13.14
N PRO A 12 2.03 20.64 13.56
CA PRO A 12 3.19 20.69 12.67
C PRO A 12 3.88 19.33 12.48
N ALA A 13 3.67 18.37 13.38
CA ALA A 13 4.33 17.06 13.33
C ALA A 13 3.82 16.17 12.19
N GLY A 14 2.60 16.42 11.69
CA GLY A 14 2.03 15.73 10.54
C GLY A 14 2.43 16.31 9.18
N LEU A 15 3.18 17.42 9.14
CA LEU A 15 3.52 18.14 7.90
C LEU A 15 4.86 17.73 7.29
N TRP A 16 5.58 16.81 7.92
CA TRP A 16 6.82 16.26 7.38
C TRP A 16 6.44 15.20 6.36
N ALA A 17 6.36 15.66 5.12
CA ALA A 17 6.28 14.94 3.86
C ALA A 17 6.31 13.41 4.01
N GLN A 18 5.19 12.76 3.71
CA GLN A 18 5.31 11.47 3.05
C GLN A 18 6.20 11.73 1.82
N ASP A 19 7.38 11.11 1.75
CA ASP A 19 8.08 10.93 0.48
C ASP A 19 7.04 10.50 -0.56
N HIS A 20 7.20 10.88 -1.82
CA HIS A 20 6.30 10.60 -2.95
C HIS A 20 6.06 9.08 -3.10
N LYS A 21 5.29 8.51 -2.19
CA LYS A 21 5.14 7.10 -1.93
C LYS A 21 3.66 6.82 -2.06
N LEU A 22 3.34 6.21 -3.18
CA LEU A 22 1.96 5.96 -3.57
C LEU A 22 1.31 4.88 -2.70
N PHE A 23 2.11 3.91 -2.22
CA PHE A 23 1.65 2.78 -1.43
C PHE A 23 2.64 2.42 -0.33
N TRP A 24 2.14 1.83 0.77
CA TRP A 24 3.02 1.13 1.70
C TRP A 24 3.58 -0.14 1.07
N ASP A 25 4.83 -0.44 1.38
CA ASP A 25 5.56 -1.60 0.86
C ASP A 25 6.19 -2.41 2.00
N GLY A 26 7.02 -3.39 1.64
CA GLY A 26 7.75 -4.22 2.58
C GLY A 26 8.73 -3.47 3.48
N SER A 27 9.21 -2.30 3.06
CA SER A 27 10.08 -1.46 3.90
C SER A 27 9.29 -0.83 5.05
N ASP A 28 8.08 -0.33 4.77
CA ASP A 28 7.19 0.16 5.83
C ASP A 28 6.75 -0.97 6.76
N TRP A 29 6.44 -2.13 6.17
CA TRP A 29 6.04 -3.32 6.90
C TRP A 29 7.11 -3.76 7.92
N GLN A 30 8.38 -3.75 7.52
CA GLN A 30 9.51 -4.06 8.40
C GLN A 30 9.70 -3.00 9.49
N ARG A 31 9.59 -1.72 9.13
CA ARG A 31 9.74 -0.58 10.05
C ARG A 31 8.71 -0.57 11.19
N ILE A 32 7.56 -1.24 11.02
CA ILE A 32 6.58 -1.38 12.10
C ILE A 32 7.22 -1.99 13.36
N SER A 33 8.07 -3.01 13.20
CA SER A 33 8.73 -3.66 14.34
C SER A 33 9.68 -2.72 15.11
N GLU A 34 10.31 -1.80 14.40
CA GLU A 34 11.17 -0.76 14.99
C GLU A 34 10.31 0.28 15.73
N LYS A 35 9.20 0.70 15.13
CA LYS A 35 8.28 1.69 15.71
C LYS A 35 7.57 1.21 16.97
N THR A 36 7.39 -0.10 17.12
CA THR A 36 6.78 -0.71 18.31
C THR A 36 7.80 -1.17 19.35
N SER A 37 9.07 -0.77 19.20
CA SER A 37 10.17 -1.16 20.08
C SER A 37 10.29 -2.69 20.25
N GLY A 38 9.97 -3.46 19.21
CA GLY A 38 10.00 -4.91 19.23
C GLY A 38 8.85 -5.59 19.99
N SER A 39 7.85 -4.85 20.50
CA SER A 39 6.67 -5.46 21.13
C SER A 39 5.86 -6.27 20.12
N LEU A 40 5.77 -7.59 20.32
CA LEU A 40 5.05 -8.48 19.42
C LEU A 40 3.56 -8.14 19.35
N GLU A 41 2.95 -7.83 20.50
CA GLU A 41 1.53 -7.47 20.59
C GLU A 41 1.23 -6.19 19.81
N TYR A 42 1.99 -5.11 20.03
CA TYR A 42 1.77 -3.86 19.32
C TYR A 42 2.12 -3.96 17.83
N THR A 43 3.15 -4.73 17.48
CA THR A 43 3.50 -5.02 16.07
C THR A 43 2.34 -5.69 15.36
N PHE A 44 1.76 -6.71 15.99
CA PHE A 44 0.64 -7.44 15.45
C PHE A 44 -0.61 -6.55 15.32
N LEU A 45 -0.94 -5.76 16.34
CA LEU A 45 -2.07 -4.84 16.32
C LEU A 45 -1.95 -3.81 15.20
N LEU A 46 -0.77 -3.20 15.03
CA LEU A 46 -0.56 -2.18 14.00
C LEU A 46 -0.63 -2.77 12.58
N LYS A 47 -0.02 -3.94 12.37
CA LYS A 47 -0.11 -4.66 11.09
C LYS A 47 -1.56 -5.08 10.78
N SER A 48 -2.27 -5.62 11.76
CA SER A 48 -3.67 -6.05 11.61
C SER A 48 -4.58 -4.87 11.32
N ALA A 49 -4.41 -3.74 12.01
CA ALA A 49 -5.19 -2.53 11.76
C ALA A 49 -4.99 -2.01 10.33
N TYR A 50 -3.75 -2.04 9.81
CA TYR A 50 -3.47 -1.67 8.43
C TYR A 50 -4.15 -2.62 7.43
N LEU A 51 -4.02 -3.94 7.62
CA LEU A 51 -4.65 -4.93 6.75
C LEU A 51 -6.17 -4.82 6.74
N ASN A 52 -6.78 -4.70 7.92
CA ASN A 52 -8.23 -4.54 8.03
C ASN A 52 -8.70 -3.25 7.35
N GLY A 53 -7.99 -2.13 7.52
CA GLY A 53 -8.34 -0.88 6.81
C GLY A 53 -8.25 -1.01 5.29
N LEU A 54 -7.30 -1.81 4.78
CA LEU A 54 -7.20 -2.10 3.35
C LEU A 54 -8.35 -2.99 2.86
N GLN A 55 -8.73 -4.01 3.63
CA GLN A 55 -9.88 -4.87 3.34
C GLN A 55 -11.20 -4.08 3.39
N ASP A 56 -11.37 -3.19 4.37
CA ASP A 56 -12.52 -2.29 4.46
C ASP A 56 -12.61 -1.36 3.25
N GLY A 57 -11.46 -0.86 2.76
CA GLY A 57 -11.38 -0.06 1.53
C GLY A 57 -11.84 -0.84 0.30
N ARG A 58 -11.39 -2.09 0.15
CA ARG A 58 -11.82 -2.97 -0.95
C ARG A 58 -13.31 -3.26 -0.89
N LEU A 59 -13.85 -3.49 0.31
CA LEU A 59 -15.28 -3.70 0.52
C LEU A 59 -16.10 -2.44 0.20
N TYR A 60 -15.58 -1.27 0.57
CA TYR A 60 -16.17 0.01 0.22
C TYR A 60 -16.25 0.19 -1.31
N ASP A 61 -15.15 -0.05 -2.03
CA ASP A 61 -15.11 0.09 -3.49
C ASP A 61 -16.09 -0.86 -4.18
N TYR A 62 -16.18 -2.09 -3.69
CA TYR A 62 -17.18 -3.06 -4.15
C TYR A 62 -18.60 -2.49 -4.05
N TYR A 63 -19.01 -2.01 -2.87
CA TYR A 63 -20.36 -1.47 -2.68
C TYR A 63 -20.59 -0.17 -3.43
N LYS A 64 -19.53 0.63 -3.62
CA LYS A 64 -19.61 1.89 -4.35
C LYS A 64 -19.84 1.66 -5.85
N LEU A 65 -19.22 0.63 -6.42
CA LEU A 65 -19.29 0.31 -7.84
C LEU A 65 -20.50 -0.57 -8.19
N TRP A 66 -21.01 -1.34 -7.23
CA TRP A 66 -22.13 -2.25 -7.44
C TRP A 66 -23.35 -1.65 -8.15
N PRO A 67 -23.82 -0.42 -7.80
CA PRO A 67 -24.99 0.17 -8.46
C PRO A 67 -24.69 0.63 -9.90
N ALA A 68 -23.42 0.86 -10.24
CA ALA A 68 -23.01 1.32 -11.56
C ALA A 68 -22.87 0.14 -12.54
N ASP A 69 -22.23 -0.94 -12.11
CA ASP A 69 -22.05 -2.14 -12.92
C ASP A 69 -21.90 -3.40 -12.05
N SER A 70 -23.04 -3.98 -11.68
CA SER A 70 -23.06 -5.18 -10.83
C SER A 70 -22.42 -6.41 -11.49
N VAL A 71 -22.38 -6.50 -12.82
CA VAL A 71 -21.79 -7.64 -13.53
C VAL A 71 -20.28 -7.57 -13.42
N LEU A 72 -19.68 -6.42 -13.78
CA LEU A 72 -18.25 -6.17 -13.63
C LEU A 72 -17.77 -6.46 -12.20
N VAL A 73 -18.49 -5.94 -11.21
CA VAL A 73 -18.11 -6.06 -9.80
C VAL A 73 -18.21 -7.51 -9.32
N THR A 74 -19.25 -8.24 -9.71
CA THR A 74 -19.42 -9.65 -9.32
C THR A 74 -18.35 -10.54 -9.95
N GLU A 75 -18.02 -10.32 -11.22
CA GLU A 75 -17.09 -11.19 -11.95
C GLU A 75 -15.62 -10.89 -11.64
N HIS A 76 -15.28 -9.64 -11.33
CA HIS A 76 -13.88 -9.22 -11.19
C HIS A 76 -13.46 -8.78 -9.79
N LEU A 77 -14.32 -8.11 -9.02
CA LEU A 77 -13.94 -7.60 -7.69
C LEU A 77 -14.31 -8.55 -6.57
N LYS A 78 -15.44 -9.27 -6.69
CA LYS A 78 -15.89 -10.22 -5.69
C LYS A 78 -14.88 -11.35 -5.41
N PRO A 79 -14.25 -11.99 -6.42
CA PRO A 79 -13.27 -13.05 -6.17
C PRO A 79 -12.06 -12.55 -5.39
N GLU A 80 -11.71 -11.26 -5.52
CA GLU A 80 -10.63 -10.67 -4.75
C GLU A 80 -11.03 -10.52 -3.27
N LEU A 81 -12.29 -10.21 -2.95
CA LEU A 81 -12.76 -10.07 -1.55
C LEU A 81 -12.74 -11.38 -0.76
N GLU A 82 -12.72 -12.52 -1.43
CA GLU A 82 -12.69 -13.86 -0.81
C GLU A 82 -11.24 -14.23 -0.42
N ASP A 83 -10.65 -13.42 0.47
CA ASP A 83 -9.31 -13.68 1.00
C ASP A 83 -9.30 -15.06 1.71
N TYR A 84 -8.35 -15.91 1.33
CA TYR A 84 -8.23 -17.27 1.86
C TYR A 84 -7.64 -17.30 3.27
N LEU A 85 -6.78 -16.33 3.57
CA LEU A 85 -6.05 -16.24 4.82
C LEU A 85 -6.77 -15.32 5.80
N SER A 86 -6.87 -15.74 7.07
CA SER A 86 -7.28 -14.83 8.16
C SER A 86 -6.27 -13.69 8.33
N THR A 87 -6.67 -12.58 8.96
CA THR A 87 -5.76 -11.45 9.23
C THR A 87 -4.47 -11.89 9.95
N ALA A 88 -4.59 -12.81 10.91
CA ALA A 88 -3.42 -13.31 11.63
C ALA A 88 -2.48 -14.12 10.73
N GLU A 89 -3.04 -14.93 9.83
CA GLU A 89 -2.25 -15.67 8.85
C GLU A 89 -1.64 -14.74 7.80
N LEU A 90 -2.38 -13.73 7.33
CA LEU A 90 -1.86 -12.70 6.43
C LEU A 90 -0.66 -12.00 7.05
N VAL A 91 -0.73 -11.57 8.31
CA VAL A 91 0.42 -10.95 9.00
C VAL A 91 1.63 -11.88 8.96
N ARG A 92 1.46 -13.15 9.32
CA ARG A 92 2.54 -14.14 9.37
C ARG A 92 3.13 -14.43 7.98
N VAL A 93 2.28 -14.56 6.96
CA VAL A 93 2.73 -14.88 5.61
C VAL A 93 3.39 -13.66 4.96
N LEU A 94 2.87 -12.46 5.17
CA LEU A 94 3.52 -11.22 4.74
C LEU A 94 4.86 -10.98 5.44
N ASP A 95 4.98 -11.30 6.73
CA ASP A 95 6.26 -11.28 7.44
C ASP A 95 7.31 -12.17 6.77
N ASN A 96 6.91 -13.34 6.26
CA ASN A 96 7.81 -14.22 5.53
C ASN A 96 8.07 -13.70 4.11
N PHE A 97 7.03 -13.24 3.41
CA PHE A 97 7.12 -12.71 2.04
C PHE A 97 8.12 -11.56 1.94
N TYR A 98 8.11 -10.64 2.92
CA TYR A 98 8.98 -9.48 2.96
C TYR A 98 10.36 -9.74 3.58
N LYS A 99 10.68 -10.97 4.01
CA LYS A 99 12.08 -11.33 4.33
C LYS A 99 12.97 -11.29 3.10
N GLU A 100 12.41 -11.63 1.92
CA GLU A 100 13.10 -11.56 0.64
C GLU A 100 13.35 -10.09 0.23
N PRO A 101 14.62 -9.64 0.13
CA PRO A 101 14.94 -8.26 -0.26
C PRO A 101 14.28 -7.83 -1.58
N LEU A 102 14.17 -8.73 -2.55
CA LEU A 102 13.57 -8.45 -3.85
C LEU A 102 12.05 -8.22 -3.80
N ASN A 103 11.41 -8.47 -2.67
CA ASN A 103 9.98 -8.23 -2.48
C ASN A 103 9.68 -6.94 -1.72
N ARG A 104 10.68 -6.26 -1.16
CA ARG A 104 10.47 -5.11 -0.26
C ARG A 104 9.78 -3.91 -0.90
N TYR A 105 9.89 -3.73 -2.21
CA TYR A 105 9.27 -2.62 -2.94
C TYR A 105 7.89 -2.99 -3.51
N ILE A 106 7.45 -4.24 -3.34
CA ILE A 106 6.10 -4.65 -3.74
C ILE A 106 5.10 -4.03 -2.75
N PRO A 107 4.09 -3.29 -3.23
CA PRO A 107 3.03 -2.74 -2.39
C PRO A 107 2.32 -3.81 -1.58
N ILE A 108 1.89 -3.48 -0.35
CA ILE A 108 1.19 -4.43 0.53
C ILE A 108 -0.10 -4.96 -0.13
N ALA A 109 -0.82 -4.11 -0.87
CA ALA A 109 -2.00 -4.52 -1.63
C ALA A 109 -1.71 -5.68 -2.61
N SER A 110 -0.64 -5.57 -3.39
CA SER A 110 -0.21 -6.62 -4.33
C SER A 110 0.30 -7.85 -3.60
N ALA A 111 1.01 -7.67 -2.49
CA ALA A 111 1.52 -8.78 -1.69
C ALA A 111 0.37 -9.62 -1.10
N ILE A 112 -0.74 -9.00 -0.66
CA ILE A 112 -1.94 -9.71 -0.17
C ILE A 112 -2.49 -10.66 -1.25
N LEU A 113 -2.56 -10.21 -2.51
CA LEU A 113 -3.03 -11.04 -3.61
C LEU A 113 -2.07 -12.20 -3.89
N ILE A 114 -0.76 -11.93 -3.93
CA ILE A 114 0.28 -12.96 -4.13
C ILE A 114 0.22 -14.05 -3.05
N VAL A 115 0.11 -13.66 -1.78
CA VAL A 115 0.10 -14.63 -0.68
C VAL A 115 -1.21 -15.42 -0.63
N ASN A 116 -2.35 -14.81 -0.98
CA ASN A 116 -3.62 -15.52 -1.12
C ASN A 116 -3.60 -16.51 -2.29
N MET A 117 -3.09 -16.11 -3.47
CA MET A 117 -2.92 -17.03 -4.61
C MET A 117 -2.06 -18.23 -4.24
N THR A 118 -0.97 -17.99 -3.51
CA THR A 118 -0.09 -19.07 -3.01
C THR A 118 -0.84 -19.98 -2.05
N ALA A 119 -1.58 -19.42 -1.10
CA ALA A 119 -2.35 -20.19 -0.12
C ALA A 119 -3.51 -21.00 -0.74
N GLN A 120 -4.11 -20.48 -1.82
CA GLN A 120 -5.13 -21.16 -2.62
C GLN A 120 -4.56 -22.31 -3.48
N GLY A 121 -3.23 -22.48 -3.55
CA GLY A 121 -2.59 -23.53 -4.32
C GLY A 121 -2.49 -23.23 -5.82
N GLN A 122 -2.49 -21.95 -6.22
CA GLN A 122 -2.21 -21.56 -7.60
C GLN A 122 -0.81 -22.05 -8.03
N SER A 123 -0.65 -22.35 -9.33
CA SER A 123 0.64 -22.85 -9.82
C SER A 123 1.75 -21.80 -9.60
N ALA A 124 2.98 -22.27 -9.30
CA ALA A 124 4.13 -21.39 -9.11
C ALA A 124 4.33 -20.44 -10.30
N SER A 125 4.15 -20.92 -11.53
CA SER A 125 4.26 -20.09 -12.74
C SER A 125 3.30 -18.89 -12.76
N VAL A 126 2.08 -19.07 -12.25
CA VAL A 126 1.05 -18.02 -12.19
C VAL A 126 1.40 -17.01 -11.09
N VAL A 127 1.84 -17.50 -9.93
CA VAL A 127 2.26 -16.65 -8.80
C VAL A 127 3.50 -15.83 -9.17
N ASP A 128 4.49 -16.45 -9.82
CA ASP A 128 5.73 -15.79 -10.24
C ASP A 128 5.47 -14.71 -11.30
N GLU A 129 4.61 -15.00 -12.29
CA GLU A 129 4.23 -14.03 -13.31
C GLU A 129 3.47 -12.85 -12.70
N TYR A 130 2.53 -13.10 -11.78
CA TYR A 130 1.83 -12.02 -11.07
C TYR A 130 2.79 -11.19 -10.22
N THR A 131 3.73 -11.84 -9.53
CA THR A 131 4.75 -11.17 -8.73
C THR A 131 5.64 -10.28 -9.61
N ARG A 132 6.06 -10.78 -10.77
CA ARG A 132 6.83 -10.01 -11.75
C ARG A 132 6.05 -8.80 -12.27
N ARG A 133 4.80 -8.99 -12.68
CA ARG A 133 3.93 -7.90 -13.14
C ARG A 133 3.71 -6.84 -12.06
N SER A 134 3.54 -7.25 -10.81
CA SER A 134 3.41 -6.32 -9.68
C SER A 134 4.65 -5.46 -9.50
N LYS A 135 5.85 -6.04 -9.67
CA LYS A 135 7.14 -5.33 -9.64
C LYS A 135 7.27 -4.35 -10.82
N ASP A 136 6.95 -4.80 -12.03
CA ASP A 136 7.02 -3.98 -13.24
C ASP A 136 6.04 -2.79 -13.18
N TRP A 137 4.83 -3.04 -12.68
CA TRP A 137 3.79 -2.03 -12.51
C TRP A 137 4.20 -0.92 -11.53
N ILE A 138 4.62 -1.28 -10.30
CA ILE A 138 5.00 -0.26 -9.32
C ILE A 138 6.23 0.53 -9.78
N ASN A 139 7.19 -0.13 -10.44
CA ASN A 139 8.35 0.55 -11.01
C ASN A 139 7.94 1.55 -12.10
N SER A 140 7.02 1.15 -12.98
CA SER A 140 6.52 2.02 -14.05
C SER A 140 5.79 3.24 -13.48
N LEU A 141 4.91 3.04 -12.50
CA LEU A 141 4.20 4.13 -11.82
C LEU A 141 5.15 5.11 -11.13
N MET A 142 6.18 4.60 -10.45
CA MET A 142 7.18 5.44 -9.79
C MET A 142 7.97 6.27 -10.81
N LEU A 143 8.34 5.69 -11.95
CA LEU A 143 9.02 6.40 -13.04
C LEU A 143 8.12 7.47 -13.67
N GLU A 144 6.84 7.16 -13.90
CA GLU A 144 5.86 8.12 -14.43
C GLU A 144 5.71 9.32 -13.49
N LEU A 145 5.56 9.08 -12.19
CA LEU A 145 5.43 10.14 -11.18
C LEU A 145 6.67 11.04 -11.14
N GLN A 146 7.86 10.44 -11.12
CA GLN A 146 9.12 11.18 -11.16
C GLN A 146 9.25 12.05 -12.42
N ASN A 147 8.86 11.53 -13.58
CA ASN A 147 8.89 12.28 -14.84
C ASN A 147 7.89 13.45 -14.84
N GLN A 148 6.69 13.26 -14.28
CA GLN A 148 5.71 14.33 -14.13
C GLN A 148 6.23 15.46 -13.23
N ASP A 149 6.85 15.13 -12.10
CA ASP A 149 7.44 16.12 -11.19
C ASP A 149 8.57 16.89 -11.85
N GLN A 150 9.44 16.21 -12.60
CA GLN A 150 10.50 16.86 -13.37
C GLN A 150 9.95 17.81 -14.44
N TYR A 151 8.91 17.40 -15.17
CA TYR A 151 8.26 18.26 -16.16
C TYR A 151 7.66 19.52 -15.51
N LYS A 152 6.96 19.37 -14.38
CA LYS A 152 6.38 20.48 -13.63
C LYS A 152 7.44 21.47 -13.17
N MET A 153 8.55 20.98 -12.60
CA MET A 153 9.67 21.82 -12.19
C MET A 153 10.29 22.61 -13.36
N MET A 154 10.43 21.98 -14.53
CA MET A 154 10.97 22.63 -15.72
C MET A 154 10.02 23.70 -16.26
N TRP A 155 8.72 23.43 -16.28
CA TRP A 155 7.70 24.40 -16.67
C TRP A 155 7.69 25.63 -15.74
N GLU A 156 7.74 25.42 -14.42
CA GLU A 156 7.78 26.51 -13.43
C GLU A 156 9.01 27.42 -13.62
N LYS A 157 10.19 26.82 -13.89
CA LYS A 157 11.41 27.57 -14.22
C LYS A 157 11.31 28.39 -15.50
N GLN A 158 10.60 27.90 -16.52
CA GLN A 158 10.40 28.65 -17.76
C GLN A 158 9.44 29.83 -17.56
N GLN A 159 8.38 29.65 -16.78
CA GLN A 159 7.41 30.70 -16.50
C GLN A 159 8.00 31.81 -15.61
N SER A 160 8.84 31.46 -14.63
CA SER A 160 9.52 32.46 -13.80
C SER A 160 10.48 33.34 -14.61
N LYS A 161 11.18 32.76 -15.60
CA LYS A 161 12.03 33.50 -16.54
C LYS A 161 11.27 34.40 -17.53
N LYS A 162 9.98 34.18 -17.76
CA LYS A 162 9.14 35.02 -18.64
C LYS A 162 8.50 36.20 -17.89
N LYS A 163 8.53 36.20 -16.56
CA LYS A 163 7.91 37.22 -15.70
C LYS A 163 8.90 38.22 -15.08
N GLY A 164 10.20 38.06 -15.33
CA GLY A 164 11.25 39.02 -14.99
C GLY A 164 11.90 39.55 -16.25
#